data_AF-A0A485P712-F1
#
_entry.id   AF-A0A485P712-F1
#
_cell.length_a   1.000
_cell.length_b   1.000
_cell.length_c   1.000
_cell.angle_alpha   90.00
_cell.angle_beta   90.00
_cell.angle_gamma   90.00
#
_symmetry.space_group_name_H-M   'P 1'
#
loop_
_entity.id
_entity.type
_entity.pdbx_description
1 polymer ?
#
loop_
_entity_poly.entity_id
_entity_poly.type
_entity_poly.pdbx_seq_one_letter_code
_entity_poly.pdbx_strand_id
1 'polypeptide(L)' 'DAKAVVVTGTELKDMSPEQLDELLTNYSEIVFARTSPQQKLIIVEGCQRQ' A
#
# COMPACT_ATOMS: atom_id res chain seq x y z
N ASP A 1 16.42 -6.83 5.54
CA ASP A 1 16.51 -6.42 4.13
C ASP A 1 15.58 -7.24 3.23
N ALA A 2 14.34 -6.80 3.13
CA ALA A 2 13.51 -7.10 1.97
C ALA A 2 13.24 -5.76 1.27
N LYS A 3 13.75 -5.59 0.05
CA LYS A 3 13.57 -4.35 -0.73
C LYS A 3 12.20 -4.26 -1.41
N ALA A 4 11.45 -5.37 -1.38
CA ALA A 4 10.20 -5.55 -2.08
C ALA A 4 9.13 -6.19 -1.19
N VAL A 5 7.87 -5.81 -1.41
CA VAL A 5 6.70 -6.41 -0.76
C VAL A 5 5.54 -6.57 -1.75
N VAL A 6 4.73 -7.61 -1.53
CA VAL A 6 3.45 -7.80 -2.22
C VAL A 6 2.33 -7.60 -1.19
N VAL A 7 1.36 -6.75 -1.52
CA VAL A 7 0.18 -6.48 -0.70
C VAL A 7 -1.06 -6.80 -1.51
N THR A 8 -1.91 -7.67 -0.99
CA THR A 8 -3.20 -8.00 -1.61
C THR A 8 -4.28 -6.99 -1.22
N GLY A 9 -5.34 -6.91 -2.03
CA GLY A 9 -6.50 -6.08 -1.71
C GLY A 9 -7.18 -6.44 -0.38
N THR A 10 -7.09 -7.69 0.08
CA THR A 10 -7.60 -8.05 1.41
C THR A 10 -6.74 -7.45 2.51
N GLU A 11 -5.42 -7.57 2.42
CA GLU A 11 -4.49 -6.98 3.40
C GLU A 11 -4.60 -5.46 3.42
N LEU A 12 -4.69 -4.81 2.25
CA LEU A 12 -4.86 -3.37 2.14
C LEU A 12 -6.17 -2.87 2.76
N LYS A 13 -7.22 -3.69 2.76
CA LYS A 13 -8.51 -3.35 3.39
C LYS A 13 -8.39 -3.30 4.91
N ASP A 14 -7.54 -4.15 5.48
CA ASP A 14 -7.36 -4.28 6.93
C ASP A 14 -6.25 -3.36 7.46
N MET A 15 -5.52 -2.66 6.57
CA MET A 15 -4.51 -1.66 6.93
C MET A 15 -5.15 -0.34 7.37
N SER A 16 -4.61 0.24 8.44
CA SER A 16 -4.85 1.64 8.77
C SER A 16 -4.09 2.57 7.80
N PRO A 17 -4.51 3.85 7.67
CA PRO A 17 -3.78 4.83 6.87
C PRO A 17 -2.29 4.94 7.28
N GLU A 18 -2.00 4.89 8.58
CA GLU A 18 -0.64 4.98 9.12
C GLU A 18 0.20 3.76 8.71
N GLN A 19 -0.39 2.55 8.72
CA GLN A 19 0.28 1.34 8.27
C GLN A 19 0.58 1.37 6.77
N LEU A 20 -0.33 1.93 5.96
CA LEU A 20 -0.08 2.15 4.54
C LEU A 20 1.07 3.15 4.35
N ASP A 21 1.08 4.24 5.11
CA ASP A 21 2.12 5.27 5.00
C ASP A 21 3.50 4.70 5.40
N GLU A 22 3.58 3.92 6.49
CA GLU A 22 4.79 3.19 6.89
C GLU A 22 5.24 2.20 5.82
N LEU A 23 4.31 1.46 5.21
CA LEU A 23 4.61 0.50 4.15
C LEU A 23 5.20 1.20 2.92
N LEU A 24 4.61 2.33 2.51
CA LEU A 24 5.08 3.13 1.38
C LEU A 24 6.46 3.75 1.65
N THR A 25 6.81 4.09 2.90
CA THR A 25 8.14 4.62 3.26
C THR A 25 9.20 3.51 3.37
N ASN A 26 8.84 2.34 3.89
CA ASN A 26 9.80 1.29 4.25
C ASN A 26 10.18 0.35 3.09
N TYR A 27 9.37 0.29 2.02
CA TYR A 27 9.62 -0.58 0.87
C TYR A 27 9.81 0.21 -0.42
N SER A 28 10.96 0.03 -1.08
CA SER A 28 11.25 0.69 -2.36
C SER A 28 10.51 0.09 -3.55
N GLU A 29 10.09 -1.17 -3.45
CA GLU A 29 9.40 -1.90 -4.51
C GLU A 29 8.11 -2.51 -3.95
N ILE A 30 6.96 -2.07 -4.44
CA ILE A 30 5.66 -2.51 -3.89
C ILE A 30 4.77 -3.00 -5.03
N VAL A 31 4.22 -4.20 -4.88
CA VAL A 31 3.19 -4.73 -5.78
C VAL A 31 1.87 -4.82 -5.04
N PHE A 32 0.90 -3.99 -5.45
CA PHE A 32 -0.48 -4.11 -5.01
C PHE A 32 -1.25 -5.06 -5.92
N ALA A 33 -1.66 -6.21 -5.39
CA ALA A 33 -2.37 -7.25 -6.13
C ALA A 33 -3.85 -7.29 -5.75
N ARG A 34 -4.72 -7.71 -6.68
CA ARG A 34 -6.16 -7.94 -6.43
C ARG A 34 -6.91 -6.74 -5.83
N THR A 35 -6.49 -5.51 -6.13
CA THR A 35 -7.13 -4.28 -5.63
C THR A 35 -8.39 -3.90 -6.39
N SER A 36 -9.39 -3.36 -5.70
CA SER A 36 -10.55 -2.69 -6.30
C SER A 36 -10.22 -1.27 -6.80
N PRO A 37 -11.09 -0.63 -7.61
CA PRO A 37 -10.91 0.77 -8.01
C PRO A 37 -10.80 1.73 -6.82
N GLN A 38 -11.61 1.54 -5.78
CA GLN A 38 -11.56 2.35 -4.56
C GLN A 38 -10.23 2.17 -3.82
N GLN A 39 -9.71 0.94 -3.76
CA GLN A 39 -8.41 0.67 -3.15
C GLN A 39 -7.25 1.31 -3.90
N LYS A 40 -7.35 1.42 -5.23
CA LYS A 40 -6.36 2.19 -6.02
C LYS A 40 -6.38 3.67 -5.66
N LEU A 41 -7.55 4.25 -5.40
CA LEU A 41 -7.63 5.63 -4.92
C LEU A 41 -6.93 5.79 -3.57
N ILE A 42 -7.17 4.88 -2.63
CA ILE A 42 -6.50 4.86 -1.31
C ILE A 42 -4.96 4.81 -1.48
N ILE A 43 -4.46 3.98 -2.40
CA ILE A 43 -3.02 3.92 -2.71
C ILE A 43 -2.50 5.27 -3.23
N VAL A 44 -3.21 5.89 -4.18
CA VAL A 44 -2.83 7.20 -4.73
C VAL A 44 -2.81 8.27 -3.65
N GLU A 45 -3.83 8.32 -2.79
CA GLU A 45 -3.90 9.25 -1.67
C GLU A 45 -2.78 9.02 -0.65
N GLY A 46 -2.40 7.77 -0.38
CA GLY A 46 -1.24 7.42 0.43
C GLY A 46 0.07 7.96 -0.16
N CYS A 47 0.30 7.75 -1.45
CA CYS A 47 1.49 8.28 -2.13
C CYS A 47 1.54 9.82 -2.16
N GLN A 48 0.40 10.51 -2.08
CA GLN A 48 0.36 11.98 -2.04
C GLN A 48 0.65 12.57 -0.65
N ARG A 49 0.53 11.78 0.42
CA ARG A 49 0.88 12.21 1.78
C ARG A 49 2.38 12.14 2.07
N GLN A 50 3.15 11.52 1.17
CA GLN A 50 4.62 11.49 1.20
C GLN A 50 5.21 12.61 0.34
#